data_AF-M4Z8X9-F1
#
_entry.id   AF-M4Z8X9-F1
#
_cell.length_a   1.000
_cell.length_b   1.000
_cell.length_c   1.000
_cell.angle_alpha   90.00
_cell.angle_beta   90.00
_cell.angle_gamma   90.00
#
_symmetry.space_group_name_H-M   'P 1'
#
loop_
_entity.id
_entity.type
_entity.pdbx_description
1 polymer ?
#
loop_
_entity_poly.entity_id
_entity_poly.type
_entity_poly.pdbx_seq_one_letter_code
_entity_poly.pdbx_strand_id
1 'polypeptide(L)'
;MFDAECDLAALVYGHGDDPDIVLGNFAAALQARGVRVVGLVQRVRRCLDEHEIAATLVHSGAEIPLLQQLGRHAGGCRLDVGQLLQAGSAVSGALNEGADLLIINRFGRQESEGKGLTYLIEQALSADIPVVIAVPRFRFADWIRFAQGMSVRLSCDRHALDDWWRSVSRRYAAFDEVRPTVCEVFK
;
A
#
# COMPACT_ATOMS: atom_id res chain seq x y z
N MET A 1 6.66 -21.09 -11.69
CA MET A 1 5.44 -20.40 -12.16
C MET A 1 4.85 -19.80 -10.91
N PHE A 2 5.28 -18.59 -10.55
CA PHE A 2 4.82 -17.93 -9.32
C PHE A 2 3.49 -17.29 -9.65
N ASP A 3 2.45 -17.70 -8.92
CA ASP A 3 1.05 -17.36 -9.15
C ASP A 3 0.85 -15.86 -9.40
N ALA A 4 0.63 -15.47 -10.64
CA ALA A 4 0.20 -14.11 -11.01
C ALA A 4 -1.27 -13.85 -10.61
N GLU A 5 -1.85 -14.72 -9.79
CA GLU A 5 -3.25 -14.83 -9.43
C GLU A 5 -3.50 -14.54 -7.94
N CYS A 6 -2.47 -14.13 -7.19
CA CYS A 6 -2.61 -13.78 -5.78
C CYS A 6 -2.99 -12.30 -5.60
N ASP A 7 -4.01 -12.06 -4.77
CA ASP A 7 -4.50 -10.72 -4.42
C ASP A 7 -3.50 -9.94 -3.54
N LEU A 8 -2.40 -10.56 -3.10
CA LEU A 8 -1.32 -9.94 -2.35
C LEU A 8 -0.02 -9.84 -3.17
N ALA A 9 0.44 -8.63 -3.47
CA ALA A 9 1.67 -8.37 -4.21
C ALA A 9 2.73 -7.63 -3.39
N ALA A 10 3.99 -8.03 -3.58
CA ALA A 10 5.16 -7.34 -3.05
C ALA A 10 5.96 -6.70 -4.19
N LEU A 11 5.98 -5.37 -4.21
CA LEU A 11 6.87 -4.59 -5.07
C LEU A 11 8.28 -4.60 -4.47
N VAL A 12 9.16 -5.43 -5.02
CA VAL A 12 10.50 -5.64 -4.48
C VAL A 12 11.48 -4.63 -5.05
N TYR A 13 12.04 -3.80 -4.20
CA TYR A 13 12.96 -2.72 -4.58
C TYR A 13 14.36 -2.90 -3.99
N GLY A 14 15.37 -2.46 -4.73
CA GLY A 14 16.79 -2.48 -4.37
C GLY A 14 17.41 -1.08 -4.36
N HIS A 15 18.74 -1.04 -4.46
CA HIS A 15 19.48 0.21 -4.54
C HIS A 15 19.27 0.85 -5.93
N GLY A 16 18.81 2.10 -5.95
CA GLY A 16 18.53 2.86 -7.19
C GLY A 16 17.08 2.80 -7.64
N ASP A 17 16.27 1.93 -7.04
CA ASP A 17 14.82 1.89 -7.26
C ASP A 17 14.10 2.94 -6.40
N ASP A 18 13.02 3.50 -6.93
CA ASP A 18 12.17 4.46 -6.22
C ASP A 18 10.72 3.93 -6.14
N PRO A 19 10.40 3.09 -5.13
CA PRO A 19 9.05 2.56 -4.97
C PRO A 19 8.03 3.65 -4.62
N ASP A 20 8.47 4.79 -4.07
CA ASP A 20 7.62 5.92 -3.72
C ASP A 20 7.04 6.55 -5.00
N ILE A 21 7.90 6.81 -5.99
CA ILE A 21 7.49 7.30 -7.32
C ILE A 21 6.66 6.27 -8.07
N VAL A 22 7.09 5.01 -8.09
CA VAL A 22 6.42 3.96 -8.87
C VAL A 22 4.99 3.73 -8.35
N LEU A 23 4.81 3.55 -7.03
CA LEU A 23 3.49 3.36 -6.43
C LEU A 23 2.63 4.63 -6.52
N GLY A 24 3.22 5.81 -6.34
CA GLY A 24 2.50 7.08 -6.47
C GLY A 24 1.92 7.28 -7.87
N ASN A 25 2.73 7.04 -8.92
CA ASN A 25 2.29 7.16 -10.30
C ASN A 25 1.25 6.10 -10.69
N PHE A 26 1.40 4.89 -10.16
CA PHE A 26 0.44 3.81 -10.35
C PHE A 26 -0.91 4.15 -9.72
N ALA A 27 -0.92 4.59 -8.46
CA ALA A 27 -2.11 5.02 -7.74
C ALA A 27 -2.86 6.14 -8.48
N ALA A 28 -2.14 7.20 -8.88
CA ALA A 28 -2.72 8.33 -9.60
C ALA A 28 -3.35 7.92 -10.94
N ALA A 29 -2.69 7.01 -11.68
CA ALA A 29 -3.21 6.51 -12.94
C ALA A 29 -4.48 5.66 -12.77
N LEU A 30 -4.60 4.90 -11.69
CA LEU A 30 -5.81 4.13 -11.37
C LEU A 30 -6.95 5.04 -10.92
N GLN A 31 -6.68 6.02 -10.06
CA GLN A 31 -7.66 7.00 -9.62
C GLN A 31 -8.22 7.82 -10.78
N ALA A 32 -7.38 8.21 -11.74
CA ALA A 32 -7.82 8.87 -12.97
C ALA A 32 -8.77 8.02 -13.82
N ARG A 33 -8.81 6.70 -13.61
CA ARG A 33 -9.72 5.75 -14.26
C ARG A 33 -10.95 5.41 -13.40
N GLY A 34 -11.14 6.11 -12.27
CA GLY A 34 -12.26 5.89 -11.36
C GLY A 34 -12.07 4.76 -10.35
N VAL A 35 -10.89 4.14 -10.28
CA VAL A 35 -10.59 3.10 -9.29
C VAL A 35 -10.36 3.74 -7.93
N ARG A 36 -11.07 3.26 -6.90
CA ARG A 36 -10.94 3.73 -5.52
C ARG A 36 -9.73 3.09 -4.84
N VAL A 37 -8.57 3.71 -5.07
CA VAL A 37 -7.31 3.32 -4.41
C VAL A 37 -7.23 3.94 -3.02
N VAL A 38 -7.03 3.09 -2.01
CA VAL A 38 -6.85 3.46 -0.60
C VAL A 38 -5.45 3.05 -0.15
N GLY A 39 -4.89 3.75 0.83
CA GLY A 39 -3.56 3.42 1.35
C GLY A 39 -2.66 4.62 1.61
N LEU A 40 -1.37 4.34 1.68
CA LEU A 40 -0.33 5.26 2.11
C LEU A 40 0.95 5.06 1.29
N VAL A 41 1.46 6.15 0.73
CA VAL A 41 2.73 6.20 0.00
C VAL A 41 3.71 7.15 0.70
N GLN A 42 4.94 6.70 0.99
CA GLN A 42 5.96 7.59 1.55
C GLN A 42 6.45 8.57 0.48
N ARG A 43 6.85 9.78 0.91
CA ARG A 43 7.56 10.75 0.10
C ARG A 43 8.72 11.33 0.90
N VAL A 44 9.91 11.30 0.31
CA VAL A 44 11.07 12.00 0.83
C VAL A 44 11.01 13.45 0.35
N ARG A 45 10.79 14.39 1.27
CA ARG A 45 10.97 15.82 1.01
C ARG A 45 12.43 16.19 1.26
N ARG A 46 13.05 16.80 0.25
CA ARG A 46 14.33 17.51 0.43
C ARG A 46 14.00 18.96 0.78
N CYS A 47 14.03 19.30 2.06
CA CYS A 47 14.09 20.70 2.47
C CYS A 47 15.55 21.10 2.69
N LEU A 48 15.84 22.39 2.56
CA LEU A 48 17.16 23.00 2.32
C LEU A 48 18.32 22.59 3.28
N ASP A 49 18.04 21.91 4.40
CA ASP A 49 19.06 21.34 5.29
C ASP A 49 18.64 20.02 5.99
N GLU A 50 17.46 19.46 5.71
CA GLU A 50 16.93 18.27 6.40
C GLU A 50 16.16 17.33 5.46
N HIS A 51 16.36 16.01 5.64
CA HIS A 51 15.57 14.97 4.98
C HIS A 51 14.28 14.75 5.78
N GLU A 52 13.18 15.37 5.37
CA GLU A 52 11.87 15.16 5.98
C GLU A 52 11.16 14.00 5.26
N ILE A 53 10.84 12.93 5.99
CA ILE A 53 10.05 11.83 5.47
C ILE A 53 8.59 12.08 5.85
N ALA A 54 7.74 12.20 4.84
CA ALA A 54 6.30 12.29 5.00
C ALA A 54 5.62 11.07 4.36
N ALA A 55 4.36 10.87 4.70
CA ALA A 55 3.47 9.95 4.02
C ALA A 55 2.30 10.69 3.42
N THR A 56 1.87 10.28 2.23
CA THR A 56 0.66 10.78 1.59
C THR A 56 -0.41 9.70 1.65
N LEU A 57 -1.58 10.05 2.19
CA LEU A 57 -2.77 9.23 2.09
C LEU A 57 -3.25 9.22 0.64
N VAL A 58 -3.29 8.05 0.02
CA VAL A 58 -3.59 7.92 -1.42
C VAL A 58 -4.99 8.42 -1.76
N HIS A 59 -5.97 8.12 -0.90
CA HIS A 59 -7.38 8.41 -1.12
C HIS A 59 -7.77 9.88 -0.91
N SER A 60 -7.01 10.64 -0.12
CA SER A 60 -7.32 12.05 0.20
C SER A 60 -6.25 13.03 -0.25
N GLY A 61 -5.05 12.56 -0.60
CA GLY A 61 -3.88 13.40 -0.87
C GLY A 61 -3.29 14.06 0.38
N ALA A 62 -3.85 13.81 1.57
CA ALA A 62 -3.36 14.41 2.80
C ALA A 62 -1.94 13.95 3.13
N GLU A 63 -1.07 14.90 3.46
CA GLU A 63 0.31 14.62 3.88
C GLU A 63 0.40 14.55 5.40
N ILE A 64 1.12 13.53 5.90
CA ILE A 64 1.34 13.26 7.31
C ILE A 64 2.86 13.19 7.53
N PRO A 65 3.46 14.10 8.33
CA PRO A 65 4.87 13.99 8.66
C PRO A 65 5.11 12.74 9.50
N LEU A 66 6.12 11.94 9.12
CA LEU A 66 6.44 10.68 9.80
C LEU A 66 7.64 10.80 10.74
N LEU A 67 8.34 11.93 10.76
CA LEU A 67 9.50 12.15 11.62
C LEU A 67 9.19 13.15 12.73
N GLN A 68 9.55 12.79 13.95
CA GLN A 68 9.61 13.69 15.08
C GLN A 68 11.02 14.27 15.19
N GLN A 69 11.13 15.61 15.21
CA GLN A 69 12.37 16.30 15.52
C GLN A 69 12.69 16.18 17.02
N LEU A 70 13.78 15.53 17.38
CA LEU A 70 14.23 15.41 18.77
C LEU A 70 15.04 16.65 19.24
N GLY A 71 14.59 17.85 18.89
CA GLY A 71 15.21 19.11 19.31
C GLY A 71 16.66 19.33 18.83
N ARG A 72 17.14 20.58 18.92
CA ARG A 72 18.42 21.02 18.33
C ARG A 72 19.68 20.38 18.95
N HIS A 73 19.55 19.62 20.04
CA HIS A 73 20.65 19.03 20.79
C HIS A 73 20.68 17.49 20.76
N ALA A 74 19.64 16.84 20.23
CA ALA A 74 19.65 15.40 19.98
C ALA A 74 19.76 15.19 18.47
N GLY A 75 20.96 14.85 17.98
CA GLY A 75 21.25 14.71 16.55
C GLY A 75 20.60 13.48 15.91
N GLY A 76 19.26 13.43 15.87
CA GLY A 76 18.51 12.36 15.22
C GLY A 76 17.03 12.67 15.05
N CYS A 77 16.47 12.25 13.91
CA CYS A 77 15.03 12.17 13.72
C CYS A 77 14.56 10.75 14.08
N ARG A 78 13.46 10.63 14.82
CA ARG A 78 12.82 9.34 15.11
C ARG A 78 11.49 9.27 14.37
N LEU A 79 11.13 8.06 13.93
CA LEU A 79 9.79 7.80 13.42
C LEU A 79 8.74 8.16 14.49
N ASP A 80 7.80 9.02 14.13
CA ASP A 80 6.67 9.37 14.97
C ASP A 80 5.60 8.27 14.88
N VAL A 81 5.56 7.43 15.91
CA VAL A 81 4.62 6.32 16.00
C VAL A 81 3.17 6.80 16.09
N GLY A 82 2.93 7.97 16.72
CA GLY A 82 1.59 8.54 16.83
C GLY A 82 1.05 8.95 15.46
N GLN A 83 1.88 9.62 14.66
CA GLN A 83 1.54 10.01 13.30
C GLN A 83 1.30 8.78 12.39
N LEU A 84 2.10 7.72 12.56
CA LEU A 84 1.90 6.47 11.81
C LEU A 84 0.57 5.78 12.19
N LEU A 85 0.22 5.77 13.48
CA LEU A 85 -1.06 5.21 13.94
C LEU A 85 -2.25 6.03 13.44
N GLN A 86 -2.15 7.35 13.44
CA GLN A 86 -3.17 8.23 12.88
C GLN A 86 -3.36 7.97 11.38
N ALA A 87 -2.26 7.85 10.64
CA ALA A 87 -2.29 7.52 9.23
C ALA A 87 -2.95 6.15 8.99
N GLY A 88 -2.59 5.14 9.79
CA GLY A 88 -3.21 3.82 9.74
C GLY A 88 -4.71 3.86 10.02
N SER A 89 -5.15 4.63 11.02
CA SER A 89 -6.58 4.78 11.35
C SER A 89 -7.35 5.43 10.20
N ALA A 90 -6.79 6.45 9.55
CA ALA A 90 -7.40 7.07 8.37
C ALA A 90 -7.55 6.07 7.21
N VAL A 91 -6.51 5.26 6.94
CA VAL A 91 -6.57 4.22 5.91
C VAL A 91 -7.62 3.16 6.26
N SER A 92 -7.68 2.73 7.52
CA SER A 92 -8.65 1.75 8.01
C SER A 92 -10.09 2.25 7.86
N GLY A 93 -10.34 3.53 8.17
CA GLY A 93 -11.64 4.18 7.97
C GLY A 93 -12.01 4.21 6.49
N ALA A 94 -11.07 4.61 5.62
CA ALA A 94 -11.28 4.65 4.18
C ALA A 94 -11.56 3.26 3.56
N LEU A 95 -10.93 2.19 4.10
CA LEU A 95 -11.22 0.81 3.72
C LEU A 95 -12.65 0.39 4.08
N ASN A 96 -13.16 0.82 5.25
CA ASN A 96 -14.54 0.51 5.68
C ASN A 96 -15.60 1.21 4.82
N GLU A 97 -15.26 2.33 4.18
CA GLU A 97 -16.10 2.99 3.18
C GLU A 97 -16.05 2.30 1.80
N GLY A 98 -15.20 1.28 1.64
CA GLY A 98 -14.93 0.55 0.40
C GLY A 98 -13.60 0.93 -0.24
N ALA A 99 -12.98 -0.01 -0.94
CA ALA A 99 -11.81 0.25 -1.80
C ALA A 99 -11.68 -0.86 -2.85
N ASP A 100 -11.09 -0.53 -3.99
CA ASP A 100 -10.77 -1.51 -5.04
C ASP A 100 -9.33 -2.03 -4.92
N LEU A 101 -8.47 -1.29 -4.22
CA LEU A 101 -7.04 -1.59 -4.06
C LEU A 101 -6.49 -0.92 -2.81
N LEU A 102 -5.71 -1.66 -2.04
CA LEU A 102 -4.87 -1.15 -0.95
C LEU A 102 -3.41 -1.02 -1.41
N ILE A 103 -2.81 0.15 -1.19
CA ILE A 103 -1.37 0.39 -1.39
C ILE A 103 -0.70 0.72 -0.06
N ILE A 104 0.36 0.00 0.30
CA ILE A 104 1.19 0.30 1.49
C ILE A 104 2.65 0.53 1.09
N ASN A 105 3.23 1.63 1.55
CA ASN A 105 4.65 1.90 1.46
C ASN A 105 5.16 2.39 2.83
N ARG A 106 6.03 1.67 3.55
CA ARG A 106 6.81 0.46 3.21
C ARG A 106 6.79 -0.56 4.33
N PHE A 107 7.08 -1.81 3.98
CA PHE A 107 7.36 -2.88 4.94
C PHE A 107 8.68 -2.61 5.68
N GLY A 108 8.57 -2.08 6.89
CA GLY A 108 9.69 -1.72 7.75
C GLY A 108 9.96 -2.75 8.84
N ARG A 109 10.74 -2.33 9.85
CA ARG A 109 11.08 -3.17 11.00
C ARG A 109 9.87 -3.47 11.88
N GLN A 110 8.96 -2.51 12.06
CA GLN A 110 7.77 -2.72 12.89
C GLN A 110 6.83 -3.75 12.23
N GLU A 111 6.68 -3.67 10.92
CA GLU A 111 5.86 -4.58 10.13
C GLU A 111 6.45 -6.00 10.13
N SER A 112 7.78 -6.14 10.07
CA SER A 112 8.44 -7.45 10.20
C SER A 112 8.25 -8.12 11.57
N GLU A 113 7.90 -7.34 12.60
CA GLU A 113 7.55 -7.84 13.94
C GLU A 113 6.03 -8.04 14.12
N GLY A 114 5.24 -7.91 13.04
CA GLY A 114 3.77 -8.02 13.08
C GLY A 114 3.07 -6.80 13.70
N LYS A 115 3.72 -5.64 13.74
CA LYS A 115 3.19 -4.37 14.28
C LYS A 115 3.03 -3.35 13.14
N GLY A 116 2.64 -2.12 13.48
CA GLY A 116 2.55 -1.04 12.51
C GLY A 116 1.32 -1.20 11.62
N LEU A 117 1.52 -1.26 10.31
CA LEU A 117 0.44 -1.24 9.32
C LEU A 117 -0.03 -2.64 8.86
N THR A 118 0.45 -3.72 9.48
CA THR A 118 0.10 -5.10 9.08
C THR A 118 -1.38 -5.42 9.21
N TYR A 119 -2.06 -4.86 10.22
CA TYR A 119 -3.51 -5.05 10.41
C TYR A 119 -4.35 -4.52 9.23
N LEU A 120 -3.83 -3.54 8.47
CA LEU A 120 -4.50 -3.04 7.27
C LEU A 120 -4.48 -4.06 6.14
N ILE A 121 -3.42 -4.85 6.05
CA ILE A 121 -3.31 -5.96 5.09
C ILE A 121 -4.38 -7.00 5.44
N GLU A 122 -4.48 -7.39 6.71
CA GLU A 122 -5.49 -8.33 7.18
C GLU A 122 -6.92 -7.82 6.92
N GLN A 123 -7.18 -6.54 7.20
CA GLN A 123 -8.47 -5.89 6.95
C GLN A 123 -8.84 -5.91 5.46
N ALA A 124 -7.90 -5.54 4.57
CA ALA A 124 -8.14 -5.54 3.14
C ALA A 124 -8.38 -6.96 2.60
N LEU A 125 -7.54 -7.93 2.98
CA LEU A 125 -7.72 -9.32 2.55
C LEU A 125 -9.05 -9.91 3.04
N SER A 126 -9.49 -9.56 4.25
CA SER A 126 -10.79 -10.01 4.80
C SER A 126 -12.00 -9.41 4.07
N ALA A 127 -11.79 -8.29 3.37
CA ALA A 127 -12.80 -7.63 2.56
C ALA A 127 -12.66 -7.97 1.06
N ASP A 128 -11.84 -8.98 0.72
CA ASP A 128 -11.46 -9.30 -0.66
C ASP A 128 -10.95 -8.06 -1.40
N ILE A 129 -10.05 -7.27 -0.80
CA ILE A 129 -9.43 -6.11 -1.45
C ILE A 129 -7.98 -6.46 -1.78
N PRO A 130 -7.56 -6.41 -3.06
CA PRO A 130 -6.17 -6.61 -3.44
C PRO A 130 -5.24 -5.65 -2.72
N VAL A 131 -4.04 -6.13 -2.40
CA VAL A 131 -3.04 -5.37 -1.67
C VAL A 131 -1.71 -5.39 -2.42
N VAL A 132 -1.09 -4.23 -2.57
CA VAL A 132 0.31 -4.11 -2.98
C VAL A 132 1.13 -3.37 -1.94
N ILE A 133 2.28 -3.94 -1.59
CA ILE A 133 3.21 -3.37 -0.61
C ILE A 133 4.63 -3.24 -1.17
N ALA A 134 5.30 -2.13 -0.86
CA ALA A 134 6.73 -1.97 -1.14
C ALA A 134 7.58 -2.75 -0.12
N VAL A 135 8.40 -3.67 -0.60
CA VAL A 135 9.27 -4.53 0.24
C VAL A 135 10.73 -4.38 -0.21
N PRO A 136 11.65 -3.93 0.67
CA PRO A 136 13.05 -3.87 0.30
C PRO A 136 13.61 -5.28 0.11
N ARG A 137 14.44 -5.49 -0.92
CA ARG A 137 14.97 -6.81 -1.31
C ARG A 137 15.57 -7.60 -0.15
N PHE A 138 16.23 -6.92 0.80
CA PHE A 138 16.86 -7.57 1.96
C PHE A 138 15.86 -8.03 3.04
N ARG A 139 14.61 -7.54 3.04
CA ARG A 139 13.52 -7.99 3.92
C ARG A 139 12.52 -8.93 3.23
N PHE A 140 12.78 -9.31 1.98
CA PHE A 140 11.85 -10.15 1.23
C PHE A 140 11.62 -11.51 1.89
N ALA A 141 12.64 -12.09 2.54
CA ALA A 141 12.48 -13.34 3.28
C ALA A 141 11.53 -13.19 4.49
N ASP A 142 11.62 -12.06 5.20
CA ASP A 142 10.71 -11.75 6.32
C ASP A 142 9.28 -11.53 5.83
N TRP A 143 9.13 -10.85 4.68
CA TRP A 143 7.84 -10.69 4.02
C TRP A 143 7.20 -12.02 3.66
N ILE A 144 7.94 -12.95 3.04
CA ILE A 144 7.40 -14.27 2.68
C ILE A 144 6.95 -15.06 3.92
N ARG A 145 7.67 -14.95 5.04
CA ARG A 145 7.24 -15.54 6.31
C ARG A 145 5.94 -14.92 6.82
N PHE A 146 5.83 -13.60 6.77
CA PHE A 146 4.61 -12.87 7.15
C PHE A 146 3.41 -13.27 6.28
N ALA A 147 3.58 -13.27 4.96
CA ALA A 147 2.55 -13.64 3.99
C ALA A 147 2.28 -15.16 3.93
N GLN A 148 2.97 -15.97 4.74
CA GLN A 148 2.89 -17.44 4.72
C GLN A 148 3.10 -18.03 3.31
N GLY A 149 3.94 -17.38 2.49
CA GLY A 149 4.17 -17.76 1.10
C GLY A 149 3.12 -17.30 0.09
N MET A 150 2.01 -16.70 0.53
CA MET A 150 0.92 -16.22 -0.34
C MET A 150 1.18 -14.80 -0.82
N SER A 151 2.17 -14.60 -1.69
CA SER A 151 2.41 -13.28 -2.28
C SER A 151 3.08 -13.36 -3.65
N VAL A 152 2.62 -12.53 -4.58
CA VAL A 152 3.29 -12.32 -5.87
C VAL A 152 4.48 -11.41 -5.69
N ARG A 153 5.64 -11.82 -6.20
CA ARG A 153 6.82 -10.97 -6.26
C ARG A 153 6.81 -10.15 -7.55
N LEU A 154 6.77 -8.82 -7.42
CA LEU A 154 6.86 -7.87 -8.52
C LEU A 154 8.23 -7.18 -8.53
N SER A 155 8.75 -6.89 -9.73
CA SER A 155 9.86 -5.97 -9.90
C SER A 155 9.39 -4.54 -9.62
N CYS A 156 10.29 -3.67 -9.16
CA CYS A 156 9.99 -2.27 -8.82
C CYS A 156 9.83 -1.39 -10.08
N ASP A 157 8.89 -1.74 -10.94
CA ASP A 157 8.57 -1.01 -12.14
C ASP A 157 7.06 -0.98 -12.40
N ARG A 158 6.68 -0.04 -13.26
CA ARG A 158 5.26 0.22 -13.56
C ARG A 158 4.61 -0.92 -14.35
N HIS A 159 5.35 -1.60 -15.22
CA HIS A 159 4.81 -2.64 -16.08
C HIS A 159 4.36 -3.85 -15.27
N ALA A 160 5.18 -4.28 -14.30
CA ALA A 160 4.85 -5.38 -13.40
C ALA A 160 3.58 -5.11 -12.56
N LEU A 161 3.41 -3.87 -12.09
CA LEU A 161 2.20 -3.44 -11.37
C LEU A 161 0.95 -3.47 -12.26
N ASP A 162 1.05 -2.93 -13.48
CA ASP A 162 -0.07 -2.89 -14.40
C ASP A 162 -0.49 -4.30 -14.86
N ASP A 163 0.47 -5.21 -15.06
CA ASP A 163 0.20 -6.62 -15.36
C ASP A 163 -0.53 -7.32 -14.22
N TRP A 164 -0.01 -7.17 -12.99
CA TRP A 164 -0.64 -7.75 -11.80
C TRP A 164 -2.05 -7.21 -11.61
N TRP A 165 -2.23 -5.88 -11.67
CA TRP A 165 -3.54 -5.26 -11.52
C TRP A 165 -4.54 -5.76 -12.56
N ARG A 166 -4.14 -5.88 -13.83
CA ARG A 166 -5.01 -6.43 -14.89
C ARG A 166 -5.43 -7.87 -14.61
N SER A 167 -4.56 -8.68 -14.01
CA SER A 167 -4.86 -10.05 -13.62
C SER A 167 -5.93 -10.08 -12.54
N VAL A 168 -5.72 -9.36 -11.44
CA VAL A 168 -6.64 -9.38 -10.29
C VAL A 168 -7.94 -8.63 -10.57
N SER A 169 -7.90 -7.48 -11.24
CA SER A 169 -9.10 -6.66 -11.50
C SER A 169 -10.11 -7.37 -12.40
N ARG A 170 -9.65 -8.24 -13.31
CA ARG A 170 -10.54 -9.07 -14.15
C ARG A 170 -11.30 -10.10 -13.33
N ARG A 171 -10.69 -10.66 -12.29
CA ARG A 171 -11.38 -11.53 -11.33
C ARG A 171 -12.48 -10.75 -10.63
N TYR A 172 -12.17 -9.57 -10.09
CA TYR A 172 -13.16 -8.75 -9.40
C TYR A 172 -14.31 -8.33 -10.29
N ALA A 173 -14.04 -7.92 -11.53
CA ALA A 173 -15.09 -7.64 -12.50
C ALA A 173 -15.99 -8.87 -12.78
N ALA A 174 -15.39 -10.05 -12.93
CA ALA A 174 -16.14 -11.29 -13.13
C ALA A 174 -16.93 -11.73 -11.88
N PHE A 175 -16.45 -11.43 -10.66
CA PHE A 175 -17.19 -11.68 -9.42
C PHE A 175 -18.33 -10.70 -9.21
N ASP A 176 -18.17 -9.44 -9.61
CA ASP A 176 -19.21 -8.41 -9.48
C ASP A 176 -20.36 -8.64 -10.49
N GLU A 177 -20.07 -9.17 -11.68
CA GLU A 177 -21.10 -9.61 -12.64
C GLU A 177 -21.96 -10.80 -12.16
N VAL A 178 -21.48 -11.58 -11.18
CA VAL A 178 -22.19 -12.74 -10.60
C VAL A 178 -22.98 -12.38 -9.34
N ARG A 179 -22.82 -11.15 -8.79
CA ARG A 179 -23.75 -10.64 -7.79
C ARG A 179 -25.07 -10.37 -8.49
N PRO A 180 -26.20 -10.98 -8.09
CA PRO A 180 -27.48 -10.64 -8.69
C PRO A 180 -27.70 -9.16 -8.47
N THR A 181 -27.67 -8.39 -9.56
CA THR A 181 -28.12 -7.02 -9.55
C THR A 181 -29.52 -7.04 -8.98
N VAL A 182 -29.71 -6.42 -7.80
CA VAL A 182 -31.03 -6.08 -7.28
C VAL A 182 -31.67 -5.12 -8.29
N CYS A 183 -32.34 -5.71 -9.27
CA CYS A 183 -33.20 -5.08 -10.25
C CYS A 183 -34.22 -6.14 -10.70
N GLU A 184 -35.03 -6.65 -9.77
CA GLU A 184 -36.33 -7.22 -10.11
C GLU A 184 -37.26 -7.36 -8.89
N VAL A 185 -37.59 -6.22 -8.28
CA VAL A 185 -38.86 -6.01 -7.57
C VAL A 185 -39.15 -4.53 -7.82
N PHE A 186 -39.97 -4.13 -8.79
CA PHE A 186 -41.42 -4.23 -8.80
C PHE A 186 -41.93 -4.17 -10.26
N LYS A 187 -42.75 -5.13 -10.66
CA LYS A 187 -43.75 -4.98 -11.70
C LYS A 187 -45.08 -5.52 -11.19
#